data_AF-A0A6L2PZU1-F1
#
_entry.id   AF-A0A6L2PZU1-F1
#
_cell.length_a   1.000
_cell.length_b   1.000
_cell.length_c   1.000
_cell.angle_alpha   90.00
_cell.angle_beta   90.00
_cell.angle_gamma   90.00
#
_symmetry.space_group_name_H-M   'P 1'
#
loop_
_entity.id
_entity.type
_entity.pdbx_description
1 polymer ?
#
loop_
_entity_poly.entity_id
_entity_poly.type
_entity_poly.pdbx_seq_one_letter_code
_entity_poly.pdbx_strand_id
1 'polypeptide(L)' 'KPLSASILSSNQPLSADRKYNIECQSVGSRPAANITWWMDTKALGNYVEK' A
#
# COMPACT_ATOMS: atom_id res chain seq x y z
N LYS A 1 9.58 15.04 1.70
CA LYS A 1 8.22 14.80 1.17
C LYS A 1 8.36 14.28 -0.26
N PRO A 2 7.75 13.14 -0.63
CA PRO A 2 7.78 12.65 -2.00
C PRO A 2 7.07 13.63 -2.94
N LEU A 3 7.49 13.66 -4.19
CA LEU A 3 6.84 14.43 -5.24
C LEU A 3 5.46 13.85 -5.57
N SER A 4 5.34 12.53 -5.56
CA SER A 4 4.07 11.82 -5.80
C SER A 4 4.03 10.49 -5.04
N ALA A 5 2.82 10.03 -4.70
CA ALA A 5 2.55 8.71 -4.15
C ALA A 5 1.24 8.18 -4.74
N SER A 6 1.27 6.97 -5.30
CA SER A 6 0.12 6.35 -5.96
C SER A 6 0.06 4.86 -5.65
N ILE A 7 -1.16 4.35 -5.49
CA ILE A 7 -1.43 2.91 -5.42
C ILE A 7 -1.56 2.41 -6.86
N LEU A 8 -0.77 1.41 -7.23
CA LEU A 8 -0.71 0.81 -8.56
C LEU A 8 -1.67 -0.39 -8.73
N SER A 9 -2.38 -0.78 -7.67
CA SER A 9 -3.34 -1.89 -7.74
C SER A 9 -4.51 -1.58 -8.68
N SER A 10 -5.11 -2.63 -9.25
CA SER A 10 -6.29 -2.48 -10.08
C SER A 10 -7.44 -1.83 -9.30
N ASN A 11 -8.20 -0.94 -9.95
CA ASN A 11 -9.37 -0.29 -9.38
C ASN A 11 -10.60 -1.22 -9.38
N GLN A 12 -10.39 -2.45 -8.92
CA GLN A 12 -11.40 -3.51 -8.90
C GLN A 12 -11.85 -3.75 -7.47
N PRO A 13 -13.14 -4.03 -7.25
CA PRO A 13 -13.63 -4.38 -5.94
C PRO A 13 -12.91 -5.63 -5.42
N LEU A 14 -12.40 -5.54 -4.21
CA LEU A 14 -11.77 -6.67 -3.52
C LEU A 14 -12.87 -7.56 -2.96
N SER A 15 -12.82 -8.85 -3.29
CA SER A 15 -13.74 -9.86 -2.77
C SER A 15 -13.14 -10.48 -1.51
N ALA A 16 -14.00 -10.80 -0.54
CA ALA A 16 -13.57 -11.56 0.63
C ALA A 16 -12.93 -12.90 0.22
N ASP A 17 -12.02 -13.40 1.04
CA ASP A 17 -11.32 -14.69 0.87
C ASP A 17 -10.37 -14.76 -0.35
N ARG A 18 -10.14 -13.65 -1.05
CA ARG A 18 -9.20 -13.58 -2.17
C ARG A 18 -7.91 -12.86 -1.79
N LYS A 19 -6.78 -13.44 -2.19
CA LYS A 19 -5.46 -12.84 -2.01
C LYS A 19 -5.20 -11.84 -3.13
N TYR A 20 -4.87 -10.61 -2.76
CA TYR A 20 -4.55 -9.53 -3.68
C TYR A 20 -3.14 -9.00 -3.42
N ASN A 21 -2.41 -8.70 -4.49
CA ASN A 21 -1.18 -7.94 -4.39
C ASN A 21 -1.49 -6.46 -4.61
N ILE A 22 -1.27 -5.64 -3.57
CA ILE A 22 -1.49 -4.19 -3.63
C ILE A 22 -0.12 -3.52 -3.61
N GLU A 23 0.21 -2.87 -4.71
CA GLU A 23 1.48 -2.18 -4.87
C GLU A 23 1.31 -0.67 -4.67
N CYS A 24 2.24 -0.05 -3.96
CA CYS A 24 2.31 1.39 -3.77
C CYS A 24 3.67 1.90 -4.24
N GLN A 25 3.67 3.02 -4.95
CA GLN A 25 4.88 3.65 -5.46
C GLN A 25 4.92 5.12 -5.06
N SER A 26 6.08 5.54 -4.52
CA SER A 26 6.40 6.94 -4.25
C SER A 26 7.55 7.40 -5.12
N VAL A 27 7.45 8.60 -5.71
CA VAL A 27 8.46 9.16 -6.62
C VAL A 27 9.00 10.49 -6.08
N GLY A 28 10.30 10.74 -6.28
CA GLY A 28 10.92 12.04 -5.98
C GLY A 28 11.15 12.34 -4.49
N SER A 29 11.19 11.33 -3.62
CA SER A 29 11.45 11.55 -2.20
C SER A 29 12.94 11.73 -1.91
N ARG A 30 13.29 12.85 -1.25
CA ARG A 30 14.58 13.08 -0.62
C ARG A 30 14.35 13.72 0.77
N PRO A 31 14.70 13.07 1.89
CA PRO A 31 15.24 11.70 2.03
C PRO A 31 14.26 10.59 1.59
N ALA A 32 14.68 9.33 1.57
CA ALA A 32 13.87 8.18 1.15
C ALA A 32 12.50 8.16 1.85
N ALA A 33 11.44 7.86 1.10
CA ALA A 33 10.09 7.81 1.64
C ALA A 33 9.89 6.55 2.51
N ASN A 34 9.15 6.68 3.60
CA ASN A 34 8.70 5.56 4.41
C ASN A 34 7.24 5.25 4.03
N ILE A 35 7.01 4.09 3.40
CA ILE A 35 5.67 3.64 3.00
C ILE A 35 5.13 2.72 4.09
N THR A 36 3.95 3.03 4.62
CA THR A 36 3.27 2.21 5.63
C THR A 36 1.86 1.89 5.20
N TRP A 37 1.42 0.65 5.43
CA TRP A 37 0.07 0.20 5.15
C TRP A 37 -0.77 0.24 6.42
N TRP A 38 -2.03 0.65 6.29
CA TRP A 38 -2.97 0.77 7.40
C TRP A 38 -4.32 0.22 6.98
N MET A 39 -4.98 -0.47 7.90
CA MET A 39 -6.38 -0.88 7.79
C MET A 39 -7.10 -0.37 9.03
N ASP A 40 -8.09 0.49 8.82
CA ASP A 40 -8.75 1.28 9.86
C ASP A 40 -7.74 2.03 10.75
N THR A 41 -7.50 1.56 11.96
CA THR A 41 -6.59 2.16 12.95
C THR A 41 -5.31 1.34 13.16
N LYS A 42 -5.14 0.24 12.41
CA LYS A 42 -4.07 -0.73 12.61
C LYS A 42 -3.03 -0.66 11.50
N ALA A 43 -1.77 -0.46 11.89
CA ALA A 43 -0.63 -0.54 10.99
C ALA A 43 -0.37 -2.01 10.58
N LEU A 44 -0.21 -2.24 9.28
CA LEU A 44 0.11 -3.52 8.67
C LEU A 44 1.62 -3.57 8.37
N GLY A 45 2.38 -4.23 9.23
CA GLY A 45 3.85 -4.33 9.08
C GLY A 45 4.32 -5.48 8.18
N ASN A 46 3.62 -6.61 8.19
CA ASN A 46 3.85 -7.80 7.36
C ASN A 46 2.53 -8.60 7.37
N TYR A 47 1.52 -8.10 6.65
CA TYR A 47 0.23 -8.76 6.59
C TYR A 47 0.18 -9.69 5.38
N VAL A 48 0.37 -10.97 5.62
CA VAL A 48 -0.07 -12.04 4.72
C VAL A 48 -1.31 -12.62 5.38
N GLU A 49 -2.49 -12.32 4.83
CA GLU A 49 -3.73 -12.97 5.26
C GLU A 49 -3.57 -14.48 5.03
N LYS A 50 -3.67 -15.24 6.11
CA LYS A 50 -3.35 -16.67 6.12
C LYS A 50 -4.47 -17.45 5.45
#